data_AF-A0A6P6VBI1-F1
#
_entry.id   AF-A0A6P6VBI1-F1
#
_cell.length_a   1.000
_cell.length_b   1.000
_cell.length_c   1.000
_cell.angle_alpha   90.00
_cell.angle_beta   90.00
_cell.angle_gamma   90.00
#
_symmetry.space_group_name_H-M   'P 1'
#
loop_
_entity.id
_entity.type
_entity.pdbx_description
1 polymer ?
#
loop_
_entity_poly.entity_id
_entity_poly.type
_entity_poly.pdbx_seq_one_letter_code
_entity_poly.pdbx_strand_id
1 'polypeptide(L)'
;MHARTPAVLSSEEITVAIAAVTVHIRPKTTASKFASIKFSIQAGHDVAFYVTSNPLGGNATLRNMSETVYFGGPEAEGVPASPTELTWAPDRNTPDIVYYHSVYTQKMGWKVQVVDGGLPDMYNNSVVLDDQQVTLFWTLSKDSISIAARGEKKSGYLAIGFGREMVHSYAYVGWIDDDGKGRVSTYWIDGRDASSLHPTQENLTYARCKSENGIITFEFTRPLHPSCSKRDERPECNNIVDPTTPLKVIWAMGAQWSDNHLSVTNMHSVTSKRPVHVLLMRGSAEAEEDLRPVLAVHGFMMFLAWGILLPGGTLAARYLKHVKGDGWFQLHVYLQYSGLSIVFLGFLFAVAELRGLFLHSLHVKLGMLAILLGVVQPVNAYFRPKKPGAGEVVSSRRILWEYMHVIVGRSSILVGVVALITGMKHLGERYGDENVHGLTWALIIWLLVGALTVIYLEYREKKRRRDRVSGGSSWVLGNGEEEDVDLLSPSRTVAEKDSDFSERMEVQLEPLSR
;
A
#
# COMPACT_ATOMS: atom_id res chain seq x y z
N MET A 1 -20.30 36.80 40.15
CA MET A 1 -20.26 35.53 39.39
C MET A 1 -20.73 35.79 37.97
N HIS A 2 -19.80 35.85 37.02
CA HIS A 2 -19.92 35.22 35.70
C HIS A 2 -18.60 35.41 34.95
N ALA A 3 -17.94 34.29 34.71
CA ALA A 3 -16.74 34.18 33.91
C ALA A 3 -17.05 34.52 32.45
N ARG A 4 -16.14 35.26 31.79
CA ARG A 4 -16.01 35.24 30.34
C ARG A 4 -14.56 34.92 29.99
N THR A 5 -14.44 33.91 29.14
CA THR A 5 -13.29 33.30 28.49
C THR A 5 -12.33 34.32 27.85
N PRO A 6 -11.01 34.02 27.76
CA PRO A 6 -10.08 34.84 26.99
C PRO A 6 -10.33 34.61 25.49
N ALA A 7 -10.67 35.68 24.76
CA ALA A 7 -10.70 35.68 23.31
C ALA A 7 -9.27 35.82 22.77
N VAL A 8 -8.84 34.85 21.97
CA VAL A 8 -7.65 34.95 21.11
C VAL A 8 -8.04 35.86 19.94
N LEU A 9 -7.47 37.07 19.89
CA LEU A 9 -7.70 38.04 18.81
C LEU A 9 -6.58 37.95 17.77
N SER A 10 -6.97 37.56 16.56
CA SER A 10 -6.18 37.66 15.34
C SER A 10 -5.95 39.12 14.95
N SER A 11 -4.76 39.41 14.41
CA SER A 11 -4.40 40.61 13.62
C SER A 11 -4.93 41.97 14.15
N GLU A 12 -4.27 42.53 15.16
CA GLU A 12 -4.30 43.99 15.40
C GLU A 12 -2.90 44.55 15.10
N GLU A 13 -2.84 45.64 14.34
CA GLU A 13 -1.66 46.47 14.11
C GLU A 13 -1.12 47.00 15.46
N ILE A 14 0.18 46.89 15.68
CA ILE A 14 0.82 47.43 16.88
C ILE A 14 1.50 48.76 16.52
N THR A 15 0.91 49.86 16.97
CA THR A 15 1.56 51.17 16.93
C THR A 15 2.57 51.28 18.07
N VAL A 16 3.86 51.38 17.75
CA VAL A 16 4.95 51.53 18.72
C VAL A 16 5.44 52.98 18.67
N ALA A 17 4.95 53.79 19.62
CA ALA A 17 5.46 55.13 19.87
C ALA A 17 6.54 55.08 20.95
N ILE A 18 7.80 55.37 20.58
CA ILE A 18 8.89 55.49 21.53
C ILE A 18 9.00 56.98 21.93
N ALA A 19 8.35 57.30 23.05
CA ALA A 19 8.49 58.49 23.90
C ALA A 19 8.62 59.89 23.25
N ALA A 20 7.49 60.43 22.77
CA ALA A 20 6.91 61.67 23.30
C ALA A 20 5.44 61.72 22.80
N VAL A 21 4.49 62.05 23.68
CA VAL A 21 3.03 62.13 23.42
C VAL A 21 2.25 60.80 23.62
N THR A 22 1.55 60.74 24.76
CA THR A 22 0.31 60.00 25.08
C THR A 22 0.17 58.54 24.62
N VAL A 23 0.33 57.58 25.54
CA VAL A 23 0.15 56.14 25.28
C VAL A 23 -1.18 55.63 25.83
N HIS A 24 -2.07 55.16 24.93
CA HIS A 24 -3.11 54.19 25.28
C HIS A 24 -2.56 52.78 25.01
N ILE A 25 -2.49 51.99 26.07
CA ILE A 25 -1.85 50.67 26.15
C ILE A 25 -2.78 49.59 25.56
N ARG A 26 -2.34 48.92 24.48
CA ARG A 26 -2.50 47.47 24.30
C ARG A 26 -1.19 46.85 23.78
N PRO A 27 -0.14 46.75 24.61
CA PRO A 27 1.09 46.08 24.22
C PRO A 27 0.78 44.59 24.10
N LYS A 28 1.06 44.00 22.93
CA LYS A 28 1.25 42.55 22.86
C LYS A 28 2.53 42.22 23.62
N THR A 29 2.37 41.78 24.86
CA THR A 29 3.46 41.28 25.72
C THR A 29 3.97 39.91 25.29
N THR A 30 3.27 39.26 24.35
CA THR A 30 3.59 37.96 23.79
C THR A 30 3.71 38.02 22.26
N ALA A 31 4.76 37.39 21.73
CA ALA A 31 5.04 37.22 20.31
C ALA A 31 5.09 35.72 19.99
N SER A 32 4.38 35.24 18.97
CA SER A 32 4.40 33.80 18.65
C SER A 32 5.44 33.50 17.57
N LYS A 33 6.28 32.46 17.75
CA LYS A 33 7.23 32.01 16.73
C LYS A 33 6.49 31.69 15.43
N PHE A 34 7.07 32.10 14.31
CA PHE A 34 6.56 31.98 12.94
C PHE A 34 5.26 32.76 12.66
N ALA A 35 4.68 33.43 13.65
CA ALA A 35 3.59 34.36 13.44
C ALA A 35 4.14 35.76 13.14
N SER A 36 3.67 36.36 12.04
CA SER A 36 4.08 37.71 11.66
C SER A 36 3.45 38.77 12.58
N ILE A 37 4.29 39.63 13.12
CA ILE A 37 3.93 40.78 13.96
C ILE A 37 4.31 42.04 13.21
N LYS A 38 3.35 42.95 13.05
CA LYS A 38 3.59 44.27 12.45
C LYS A 38 3.86 45.30 13.53
N PHE A 39 4.92 46.07 13.34
CA PHE A 39 5.28 47.24 14.14
C PHE A 39 5.14 48.49 13.28
N SER A 40 4.49 49.52 13.80
CA SER A 40 4.45 50.87 13.19
C SER A 40 5.26 51.82 14.06
N ILE A 41 6.36 52.35 13.52
CA ILE A 41 7.33 53.19 14.26
C ILE A 41 7.07 54.66 13.98
N GLN A 42 6.84 55.43 15.05
CA GLN A 42 6.47 56.86 15.00
C GLN A 42 7.25 57.67 16.05
N ALA A 43 8.58 57.67 15.97
CA ALA A 43 9.44 58.19 17.05
C ALA A 43 10.48 59.25 16.60
N GLY A 44 10.60 59.51 15.31
CA GLY A 44 11.62 60.40 14.74
C GLY A 44 12.89 59.67 14.31
N HIS A 45 13.80 60.38 13.63
CA HIS A 45 15.08 59.85 13.13
C HIS A 45 16.08 59.54 14.25
N ASP A 46 15.89 60.07 15.46
CA ASP A 46 16.81 59.82 16.58
C ASP A 46 16.43 58.57 17.40
N VAL A 47 15.48 57.76 16.90
CA VAL A 47 14.93 56.61 17.60
C VAL A 47 14.71 55.43 16.65
N ALA A 48 15.77 54.68 16.38
CA ALA A 48 15.73 53.48 15.56
C ALA A 48 15.35 52.23 16.38
N PHE A 49 14.39 51.44 15.90
CA PHE A 49 13.86 50.26 16.58
C PHE A 49 14.70 48.99 16.30
N TYR A 50 14.99 48.21 17.34
CA TYR A 50 15.56 46.87 17.16
C TYR A 50 15.18 45.91 18.29
N VAL A 51 15.29 44.61 18.02
CA VAL A 51 15.01 43.53 18.97
C VAL A 51 16.28 42.77 19.29
N THR A 52 16.58 42.63 20.57
CA THR A 52 17.79 41.98 21.10
C THR A 52 17.47 41.17 22.36
N SER A 53 18.33 40.22 22.71
CA SER A 53 18.24 39.52 24.01
C SER A 53 18.92 40.31 25.15
N ASN A 54 19.55 41.44 24.85
CA ASN A 54 20.22 42.29 25.84
C ASN A 54 19.22 43.22 26.55
N PRO A 55 19.01 43.12 27.87
CA PRO A 55 18.05 43.94 28.60
C PRO A 55 18.43 45.42 28.71
N LEU A 56 19.70 45.77 28.44
CA LEU A 56 20.16 47.17 28.51
C LEU A 56 19.85 47.95 27.22
N GLY A 57 19.84 47.29 26.07
CA GLY A 57 19.70 47.94 24.77
C GLY A 57 20.75 49.02 24.46
N GLY A 58 20.53 49.75 23.37
CA GLY A 58 21.42 50.79 22.86
C GLY A 58 22.73 50.26 22.27
N ASN A 59 23.40 51.09 21.48
CA ASN A 59 24.57 50.73 20.69
C ASN A 59 25.63 49.95 21.50
N ALA A 60 25.71 48.64 21.25
CA ALA A 60 26.61 47.75 21.98
C ALA A 60 28.09 48.01 21.69
N THR A 61 28.45 48.54 20.51
CA THR A 61 29.85 48.87 20.17
C THR A 61 30.44 49.94 21.09
N LEU A 62 29.63 50.93 21.50
CA LEU A 62 30.03 51.95 22.47
C LEU A 62 30.29 51.39 23.88
N ARG A 63 29.82 50.17 24.16
CA ARG A 63 30.01 49.47 25.42
C ARG A 63 31.07 48.36 25.34
N ASN A 64 31.77 48.24 24.21
CA ASN A 64 32.72 47.17 23.93
C ASN A 64 32.11 45.76 24.12
N MET A 65 30.85 45.59 23.72
CA MET A 65 30.10 44.32 23.79
C MET A 65 29.55 43.95 22.41
N SER A 66 29.43 42.65 22.13
CA SER A 66 28.67 42.14 20.98
C SER A 66 27.24 41.84 21.39
N GLU A 67 26.27 42.26 20.57
CA GLU A 67 24.85 41.92 20.76
C GLU A 67 24.29 41.23 19.52
N THR A 68 23.40 40.26 19.74
CA THR A 68 22.65 39.62 18.67
C THR A 68 21.38 40.41 18.42
N VAL A 69 21.25 40.94 17.20
CA VAL A 69 20.03 41.62 16.75
C VAL A 69 19.17 40.60 16.01
N TYR A 70 17.96 40.35 16.52
CA TYR A 70 17.00 39.41 15.94
C TYR A 70 16.10 40.08 14.89
N PHE A 71 15.93 41.40 14.99
CA PHE A 71 15.07 42.18 14.10
C PHE A 71 15.34 43.68 14.21
N GLY A 72 15.08 44.43 13.15
CA GLY A 72 15.31 45.88 13.11
C GLY A 72 16.78 46.26 12.97
N GLY A 73 17.13 47.49 13.31
CA GLY A 73 18.48 48.04 13.15
C GLY A 73 18.49 49.56 13.06
N PRO A 74 19.63 50.19 12.72
CA PRO A 74 19.73 51.65 12.62
C PRO A 74 18.78 52.27 11.59
N GLU A 75 18.40 51.51 10.55
CA GLU A 75 17.49 51.98 9.49
C GLU A 75 16.00 51.87 9.86
N ALA A 76 15.68 51.28 11.01
CA ALA A 76 14.33 51.07 11.49
C ALA A 76 13.78 52.32 12.21
N GLU A 77 13.79 53.46 11.53
CA GLU A 77 13.32 54.76 12.03
C GLU A 77 12.03 55.17 11.31
N GLY A 78 11.19 55.99 11.95
CA GLY A 78 9.95 56.48 11.34
C GLY A 78 9.42 57.75 12.01
N VAL A 79 8.73 58.59 11.24
CA VAL A 79 8.21 59.89 11.72
C VAL A 79 6.69 59.85 11.87
N PRO A 80 6.08 60.66 12.76
CA PRO A 80 4.62 60.65 12.93
C PRO A 80 3.82 60.94 11.65
N ALA A 81 4.37 61.73 10.73
CA ALA A 81 3.74 62.06 9.45
C ALA A 81 3.84 60.94 8.40
N SER A 82 4.78 60.01 8.56
CA SER A 82 5.03 58.87 7.66
C SER A 82 5.62 57.72 8.49
N PRO A 83 4.77 56.95 9.20
CA PRO A 83 5.21 55.84 10.04
C PRO A 83 5.93 54.78 9.21
N THR A 84 6.98 54.19 9.77
CA THR A 84 7.67 53.06 9.14
C THR A 84 7.06 51.76 9.64
N GLU A 85 6.54 50.96 8.72
CA GLU A 85 6.00 49.63 9.03
C GLU A 85 7.07 48.56 8.88
N LEU A 86 7.28 47.79 9.94
CA LEU A 86 8.19 46.66 9.96
C LEU A 86 7.43 45.39 10.34
N THR A 87 7.70 44.29 9.63
CA THR A 87 7.07 43.00 9.92
C THR A 87 8.13 42.00 10.41
N TRP A 88 7.93 41.46 11.60
CA TRP A 88 8.81 40.48 12.21
C TRP A 88 8.08 39.16 12.43
N ALA A 89 8.68 38.05 12.01
CA ALA A 89 8.27 36.72 12.42
C ALA A 89 9.42 36.10 13.25
N PRO A 90 9.27 35.94 14.58
CA PRO A 90 10.28 35.29 15.40
C PRO A 90 10.54 33.88 14.88
N ASP A 91 11.78 33.51 14.64
CA ASP A 91 12.14 32.19 14.12
C ASP A 91 12.43 31.17 15.25
N ARG A 92 12.86 29.96 14.86
CA ARG A 92 13.29 28.90 15.80
C ARG A 92 14.49 29.31 16.67
N ASN A 93 15.27 30.30 16.25
CA ASN A 93 16.47 30.77 16.94
C ASN A 93 16.19 31.91 17.92
N THR A 94 14.99 32.47 17.87
CA THR A 94 14.61 33.57 18.75
C THR A 94 14.37 33.04 20.17
N PRO A 95 15.07 33.57 21.20
CA PRO A 95 14.88 33.18 22.59
C PRO A 95 13.46 33.46 23.09
N ASP A 96 13.04 32.72 24.12
CA ASP A 96 11.71 32.90 24.72
C ASP A 96 11.52 34.27 25.40
N ILE A 97 12.62 34.99 25.65
CA ILE A 97 12.61 36.36 26.16
C ILE A 97 13.53 37.20 25.31
N VAL A 98 12.97 38.25 24.71
CA VAL A 98 13.72 39.31 24.03
C VAL A 98 13.21 40.67 24.48
N TYR A 99 13.91 41.72 24.07
CA TYR A 99 13.59 43.10 24.37
C TYR A 99 13.64 43.91 23.09
N TYR A 100 12.63 44.75 22.85
CA TYR A 100 12.75 45.78 21.81
C TYR A 100 13.25 47.07 22.43
N HIS A 101 14.23 47.71 21.81
CA HIS A 101 14.91 48.91 22.29
C HIS A 101 15.07 49.96 21.18
N SER A 102 15.49 51.16 21.57
CA SER A 102 16.09 52.12 20.64
C SER A 102 17.58 51.80 20.47
N VAL A 103 18.09 51.80 19.23
CA VAL A 103 19.52 51.61 18.92
C VAL A 103 20.37 52.70 19.56
N TYR A 104 19.86 53.92 19.66
CA TYR A 104 20.65 55.07 20.12
C TYR A 104 20.57 55.29 21.64
N THR A 105 19.53 54.78 22.31
CA THR A 105 19.27 55.08 23.72
C THR A 105 19.09 53.82 24.56
N GLN A 106 19.90 53.70 25.62
CA GLN A 106 19.84 52.58 26.57
C GLN A 106 18.55 52.62 27.40
N LYS A 107 18.11 51.44 27.88
CA LYS A 107 16.98 51.24 28.82
C LYS A 107 15.63 51.81 28.37
N MET A 108 15.45 52.06 27.09
CA MET A 108 14.19 52.55 26.49
C MET A 108 13.27 51.43 26.00
N GLY A 109 13.53 50.18 26.40
CA GLY A 109 12.89 49.01 25.83
C GLY A 109 11.92 48.28 26.73
N TRP A 110 11.08 47.45 26.12
CA TRP A 110 10.13 46.60 26.83
C TRP A 110 10.43 45.13 26.59
N LYS A 111 10.12 44.30 27.59
CA LYS A 111 10.23 42.85 27.51
C LYS A 111 9.14 42.28 26.59
N VAL A 112 9.54 41.40 25.68
CA VAL A 112 8.67 40.60 24.84
C VAL A 112 8.89 39.13 25.17
N GLN A 113 7.81 38.44 25.51
CA GLN A 113 7.84 37.00 25.70
C GLN A 113 7.54 36.32 24.37
N VAL A 114 8.52 35.61 23.83
CA VAL A 114 8.31 34.82 22.61
C VAL A 114 7.76 33.46 23.02
N VAL A 115 6.52 33.20 22.63
CA VAL A 115 5.85 31.91 22.83
C VAL A 115 5.94 31.10 21.54
N ASP A 116 5.92 29.78 21.64
CA ASP A 116 5.78 28.95 20.44
C ASP A 116 4.39 29.23 19.81
N GLY A 117 4.34 29.41 18.48
CA GLY A 117 3.08 29.39 17.76
C GLY A 117 2.42 28.01 17.85
N GLY A 118 1.17 27.87 17.42
CA GLY A 118 0.60 26.54 17.28
C GLY A 118 1.47 25.71 16.32
N LEU A 119 1.59 24.39 16.53
CA LEU A 119 2.28 23.51 15.57
C LEU A 119 1.87 23.77 14.09
N PRO A 120 0.59 24.06 13.76
CA PRO A 120 0.21 24.42 12.40
C PRO A 120 0.84 25.71 11.85
N ASP A 121 1.22 26.66 12.70
CA ASP A 121 1.87 27.92 12.30
C ASP A 121 3.39 27.73 12.17
N MET A 122 3.97 26.76 12.88
CA MET A 122 5.41 26.50 12.92
C MET A 122 5.91 25.57 11.80
N TYR A 123 5.01 24.80 11.19
CA TYR A 123 5.34 23.81 10.18
C TYR A 123 4.50 24.00 8.92
N ASN A 124 5.12 23.89 7.75
CA ASN A 124 4.43 24.12 6.47
C ASN A 124 3.43 23.01 6.14
N ASN A 125 3.70 21.79 6.60
CA ASN A 125 2.91 20.62 6.30
C ASN A 125 2.53 19.89 7.58
N SER A 126 1.36 19.28 7.58
CA SER A 126 0.92 18.38 8.63
C SER A 126 0.05 17.27 8.08
N VAL A 127 0.09 16.12 8.74
CA VAL A 127 -0.78 15.01 8.43
C VAL A 127 -1.12 14.24 9.69
N VAL A 128 -2.35 13.78 9.75
CA VAL A 128 -2.81 12.87 10.80
C VAL A 128 -2.43 11.45 10.37
N LEU A 129 -1.64 10.77 11.17
CA LEU A 129 -1.27 9.38 10.94
C LEU A 129 -2.48 8.46 11.19
N ASP A 130 -2.42 7.25 10.66
CA ASP A 130 -3.53 6.30 10.66
C ASP A 130 -4.07 6.05 12.08
N ASP A 131 -5.38 5.77 12.17
CA ASP A 131 -6.19 5.75 13.41
C ASP A 131 -6.42 7.10 14.10
N GLN A 132 -5.97 8.23 13.51
CA GLN A 132 -6.17 9.59 14.04
C GLN A 132 -5.65 9.82 15.47
N GLN A 133 -4.58 9.11 15.85
CA GLN A 133 -4.03 9.19 17.20
C GLN A 133 -2.75 10.00 17.32
N VAL A 134 -2.06 10.25 16.20
CA VAL A 134 -0.80 10.99 16.17
C VAL A 134 -0.83 11.92 14.96
N THR A 135 -0.51 13.18 15.18
CA THR A 135 -0.36 14.18 14.12
C THR A 135 1.13 14.45 13.90
N LEU A 136 1.59 14.27 12.66
CA LEU A 136 2.95 14.53 12.22
C LEU A 136 3.00 15.88 11.49
N PHE A 137 3.95 16.73 11.84
CA PHE A 137 4.21 18.03 11.24
C PHE A 137 5.62 18.05 10.69
N TRP A 138 5.82 18.68 9.54
CA TRP A 138 7.17 18.85 8.99
C TRP A 138 7.35 20.09 8.13
N THR A 139 8.59 20.55 8.09
CA THR A 139 9.08 21.57 7.16
C THR A 139 10.36 21.07 6.53
N LEU A 140 10.40 21.08 5.19
CA LEU A 140 11.59 20.75 4.43
C LEU A 140 12.45 22.00 4.22
N SER A 141 13.75 21.85 4.46
CA SER A 141 14.79 22.77 4.04
C SER A 141 15.66 22.10 2.98
N LYS A 142 16.65 22.82 2.44
CA LYS A 142 17.51 22.32 1.35
C LYS A 142 18.19 20.98 1.70
N ASP A 143 18.76 20.88 2.91
CA ASP A 143 19.57 19.73 3.34
C ASP A 143 19.07 19.08 4.66
N SER A 144 17.97 19.58 5.22
CA SER A 144 17.43 19.13 6.51
C SER A 144 15.90 19.10 6.53
N ILE A 145 15.36 18.32 7.47
CA ILE A 145 13.93 18.25 7.76
C ILE A 145 13.71 18.54 9.24
N SER A 146 12.80 19.47 9.53
CA SER A 146 12.28 19.71 10.88
C SER A 146 10.97 18.97 11.03
N ILE A 147 10.85 18.18 12.09
CA ILE A 147 9.70 17.30 12.35
C ILE A 147 9.17 17.59 13.76
N ALA A 148 7.84 17.63 13.90
CA ALA A 148 7.17 17.48 15.18
C ALA A 148 6.15 16.34 15.12
N ALA A 149 6.01 15.62 16.22
CA ALA A 149 4.96 14.63 16.41
C ALA A 149 4.19 14.97 17.69
N ARG A 150 2.86 14.94 17.58
CA ARG A 150 1.94 15.19 18.68
C ARG A 150 0.97 14.03 18.82
N GLY A 151 0.83 13.49 20.03
CA GLY A 151 -0.23 12.54 20.33
C GLY A 151 -1.58 13.23 20.45
N GLU A 152 -2.67 12.52 20.17
CA GLU A 152 -4.05 12.98 20.42
C GLU A 152 -4.62 12.36 21.71
N LYS A 153 -3.85 11.48 22.36
CA LYS A 153 -4.20 10.81 23.61
C LYS A 153 -3.09 10.97 24.64
N LYS A 154 -3.45 10.74 25.91
CA LYS A 154 -2.50 10.76 27.02
C LYS A 154 -1.53 9.58 26.91
N SER A 155 -0.24 9.85 27.06
CA SER A 155 0.82 8.85 27.06
C SER A 155 2.00 9.31 27.93
N GLY A 156 2.83 8.36 28.38
CA GLY A 156 4.10 8.69 29.02
C GLY A 156 5.22 8.94 28.03
N TYR A 157 5.13 8.32 26.84
CA TYR A 157 6.00 8.61 25.71
C TYR A 157 5.24 8.54 24.38
N LEU A 158 5.81 9.21 23.38
CA LEU A 158 5.40 9.09 21.99
C LEU A 158 6.62 8.71 21.15
N ALA A 159 6.46 7.70 20.30
CA ALA A 159 7.47 7.24 19.37
C ALA A 159 6.95 7.33 17.94
N ILE A 160 7.80 7.79 17.02
CA ILE A 160 7.59 7.66 15.57
C ILE A 160 8.73 6.83 15.00
N GLY A 161 8.44 5.96 14.04
CA GLY A 161 9.41 5.11 13.36
C GLY A 161 9.41 5.34 11.86
N PHE A 162 10.58 5.42 11.25
CA PHE A 162 10.75 5.40 9.80
C PHE A 162 11.03 3.96 9.37
N GLY A 163 10.03 3.36 8.73
CA GLY A 163 10.02 1.93 8.39
C GLY A 163 8.62 1.43 8.04
N ARG A 164 8.55 0.19 7.55
CA ARG A 164 7.29 -0.51 7.32
C ARG A 164 6.71 -1.09 8.61
N GLU A 165 7.58 -1.68 9.41
CA GLU A 165 7.25 -2.36 10.65
C GLU A 165 8.23 -1.91 11.74
N MET A 166 7.99 -2.34 12.99
CA MET A 166 8.89 -2.05 14.10
C MET A 166 10.31 -2.58 13.85
N VAL A 167 10.44 -3.81 13.36
CA VAL A 167 11.74 -4.42 13.04
C VAL A 167 12.30 -3.79 11.76
N HIS A 168 13.59 -3.46 11.78
CA HIS A 168 14.30 -2.72 10.74
C HIS A 168 13.79 -1.29 10.55
N SER A 169 13.42 -0.60 11.63
CA SER A 169 13.02 0.81 11.61
C SER A 169 13.91 1.70 12.46
N TYR A 170 13.98 2.97 12.07
CA TYR A 170 14.62 4.02 12.87
C TYR A 170 13.56 4.76 13.67
N ALA A 171 13.65 4.69 15.00
CA ALA A 171 12.67 5.27 15.90
C ALA A 171 13.19 6.54 16.56
N TYR A 172 12.29 7.50 16.74
CA TYR A 172 12.48 8.73 17.50
C TYR A 172 11.46 8.72 18.63
N VAL A 173 11.93 8.79 19.87
CA VAL A 173 11.09 8.69 21.06
C VAL A 173 11.21 9.95 21.88
N GLY A 174 10.07 10.58 22.18
CA GLY A 174 9.95 11.72 23.08
C GLY A 174 9.22 11.36 24.37
N TRP A 175 9.77 11.77 25.52
CA TRP A 175 9.15 11.59 26.83
C TRP A 175 9.57 12.70 27.80
N ILE A 176 8.96 12.72 28.98
CA ILE A 176 9.38 13.58 30.11
C ILE A 176 10.11 12.69 31.11
N ASP A 177 11.34 13.04 31.47
CA ASP A 177 12.12 12.31 32.46
C ASP A 177 11.63 12.57 33.89
N ASP A 178 12.18 11.84 34.86
CA ASP A 178 11.80 11.92 36.27
C ASP A 178 12.09 13.32 36.88
N ASP A 179 13.00 14.08 36.27
CA ASP A 179 13.33 15.47 36.65
C ASP A 179 12.35 16.49 36.02
N GLY A 180 11.36 16.04 35.26
CA GLY A 180 10.39 16.88 34.56
C GLY A 180 10.93 17.52 33.27
N LYS A 181 12.11 17.09 32.80
CA LYS A 181 12.74 17.59 31.59
C LYS A 181 12.35 16.73 30.38
N GLY A 182 11.91 17.39 29.31
CA GLY A 182 11.62 16.70 28.05
C GLY A 182 12.89 16.20 27.37
N ARG A 183 12.87 14.93 26.96
CA ARG A 183 13.94 14.27 26.21
C ARG A 183 13.45 13.74 24.87
N VAL A 184 14.36 13.65 23.91
CA VAL A 184 14.16 13.01 22.62
C VAL A 184 15.41 12.19 22.30
N SER A 185 15.25 10.89 22.09
CA SER A 185 16.34 9.95 21.75
C SER A 185 16.00 9.16 20.49
N THR A 186 17.04 8.68 19.81
CA THR A 186 16.92 7.94 18.55
C THR A 186 17.42 6.51 18.69
N TYR A 187 16.77 5.58 18.00
CA TYR A 187 17.05 4.15 18.10
C TYR A 187 16.98 3.47 16.74
N TRP A 188 17.80 2.45 16.54
CA TRP A 188 17.64 1.45 15.49
C TRP A 188 17.06 0.18 16.10
N ILE A 189 16.04 -0.39 15.45
CA ILE A 189 15.31 -1.54 15.99
C ILE A 189 15.53 -2.75 15.09
N ASP A 190 16.09 -3.84 15.64
CA ASP A 190 16.35 -5.10 14.91
C ASP A 190 15.51 -6.29 15.40
N GLY A 191 14.57 -6.05 16.32
CA GLY A 191 13.71 -7.07 16.93
C GLY A 191 12.55 -6.45 17.71
N ARG A 192 11.80 -7.28 18.46
CA ARG A 192 10.59 -6.85 19.20
C ARG A 192 10.79 -6.74 20.72
N ASP A 193 11.95 -7.13 21.21
CA ASP A 193 12.29 -7.11 22.62
C ASP A 193 13.06 -5.83 22.98
N ALA A 194 13.08 -5.48 24.27
CA ALA A 194 13.78 -4.28 24.75
C ALA A 194 15.29 -4.29 24.43
N SER A 195 15.92 -5.47 24.36
CA SER A 195 17.33 -5.64 24.00
C SER A 195 17.64 -5.37 22.52
N SER A 196 16.61 -5.32 21.68
CA SER A 196 16.72 -5.06 20.24
C SER A 196 16.62 -3.59 19.86
N LEU A 197 16.56 -2.70 20.87
CA LEU A 197 16.63 -1.26 20.67
C LEU A 197 18.07 -0.79 20.85
N HIS A 198 18.69 -0.35 19.77
CA HIS A 198 20.06 0.14 19.76
C HIS A 198 20.04 1.67 19.68
N PRO A 199 20.49 2.39 20.73
CA PRO A 199 20.60 3.85 20.67
C PRO A 199 21.49 4.29 19.50
N THR A 200 21.05 5.32 18.78
CA THR A 200 21.78 5.89 17.64
C THR A 200 22.23 7.31 17.95
N GLN A 201 23.28 7.78 17.28
CA GLN A 201 23.77 9.16 17.42
C GLN A 201 23.55 9.93 16.13
N GLU A 202 22.30 10.36 15.92
CA GLU A 202 21.99 11.29 14.84
C GLU A 202 22.30 12.74 15.27
N ASN A 203 22.74 13.58 14.32
CA ASN A 203 23.01 15.00 14.58
C ASN A 203 21.71 15.81 14.68
N LEU A 204 20.92 15.51 15.72
CA LEU A 204 19.66 16.18 16.00
C LEU A 204 19.91 17.56 16.59
N THR A 205 19.22 18.55 16.02
CA THR A 205 19.19 19.93 16.51
C THR A 205 17.77 20.28 16.94
N TYR A 206 17.62 21.23 17.87
CA TYR A 206 16.31 21.65 18.40
C TYR A 206 15.45 20.49 18.94
N ALA A 207 16.08 19.46 19.50
CA ALA A 207 15.39 18.35 20.13
C ALA A 207 14.73 18.82 21.43
N ARG A 208 13.38 18.86 21.45
CA ARG A 208 12.61 19.21 22.64
C ARG A 208 11.34 18.37 22.73
N CYS A 209 10.93 18.09 23.96
CA CYS A 209 9.69 17.38 24.27
C CYS A 209 8.93 18.16 25.33
N LYS A 210 7.61 18.25 25.18
CA LYS A 210 6.70 18.88 26.14
C LYS A 210 5.50 17.96 26.38
N SER A 211 4.94 18.05 27.58
CA SER A 211 3.69 17.37 27.95
C SER A 211 2.66 18.40 28.38
N GLU A 212 1.57 18.50 27.63
CA GLU A 212 0.45 19.39 27.95
C GLU A 212 -0.79 18.54 28.19
N ASN A 213 -1.37 18.61 29.40
CA ASN A 213 -2.51 17.77 29.79
C ASN A 213 -2.28 16.25 29.63
N GLY A 214 -1.02 15.80 29.70
CA GLY A 214 -0.61 14.41 29.49
C GLY A 214 -0.44 14.00 28.04
N ILE A 215 -0.62 14.93 27.08
CA ILE A 215 -0.32 14.71 25.67
C ILE A 215 1.13 15.05 25.42
N ILE A 216 1.88 14.06 24.93
CA ILE A 216 3.29 14.25 24.53
C ILE A 216 3.36 14.89 23.15
N THR A 217 4.15 15.95 23.06
CA THR A 217 4.57 16.57 21.81
C THR A 217 6.08 16.71 21.81
N PHE A 218 6.73 16.18 20.78
CA PHE A 218 8.17 16.36 20.63
C PHE A 218 8.52 16.81 19.23
N GLU A 219 9.66 17.48 19.12
CA GLU A 219 10.17 17.96 17.86
C GLU A 219 11.69 17.91 17.82
N PHE A 220 12.22 17.86 16.61
CA PHE A 220 13.64 17.82 16.33
C PHE A 220 13.88 18.22 14.87
N THR A 221 15.10 18.59 14.56
CA THR A 221 15.58 18.83 13.19
C THR A 221 16.76 17.91 12.91
N ARG A 222 16.71 17.24 11.75
CA ARG A 222 17.75 16.30 11.33
C ARG A 222 18.17 16.57 9.88
N PRO A 223 19.42 16.23 9.50
CA PRO A 223 19.82 16.26 8.09
C PRO A 223 19.06 15.21 7.28
N LEU A 224 18.80 15.48 6.00
CA LEU A 224 18.21 14.48 5.08
C LEU A 224 19.18 13.32 4.83
N HIS A 225 20.47 13.63 4.78
CA HIS A 225 21.56 12.68 4.58
C HIS A 225 22.51 12.72 5.80
N PRO A 226 22.62 11.62 6.56
CA PRO A 226 23.60 11.53 7.65
C PRO A 226 25.04 11.72 7.13
N SER A 227 25.82 12.56 7.79
CA SER A 227 27.23 12.80 7.44
C SER A 227 28.13 11.69 8.01
N CYS A 228 28.24 10.59 7.29
CA CYS A 228 29.06 9.44 7.70
C CYS A 228 30.30 9.26 6.82
N SER A 229 31.46 9.06 7.44
CA SER A 229 32.75 8.84 6.76
C SER A 229 32.85 7.46 6.09
N LYS A 230 32.13 6.46 6.63
CA LYS A 230 31.97 5.11 6.08
C LYS A 230 30.53 4.64 6.37
N ARG A 231 29.82 4.14 5.35
CA ARG A 231 28.40 3.73 5.46
C ARG A 231 28.18 2.46 6.29
N ASP A 232 29.19 1.59 6.41
CA ASP A 232 28.99 0.23 6.92
C ASP A 232 29.23 0.04 8.43
N GLU A 233 29.78 1.03 9.13
CA GLU A 233 30.15 0.88 10.56
C GLU A 233 29.04 1.31 11.54
N ARG A 234 28.02 2.05 11.09
CA ARG A 234 26.96 2.59 11.97
C ARG A 234 25.56 2.50 11.32
N PRO A 235 24.56 1.91 12.00
CA PRO A 235 23.24 1.70 11.41
C PRO A 235 22.54 3.01 11.05
N GLU A 236 22.74 4.09 11.80
CA GLU A 236 22.12 5.41 11.53
C GLU A 236 22.51 6.01 10.17
N CYS A 237 23.63 5.58 9.57
CA CYS A 237 24.08 6.07 8.27
C CYS A 237 23.17 5.64 7.11
N ASN A 238 22.38 4.58 7.31
CA ASN A 238 21.40 4.10 6.34
C ASN A 238 20.02 4.77 6.50
N ASN A 239 19.83 5.60 7.53
CA ASN A 239 18.60 6.37 7.74
C ASN A 239 18.54 7.60 6.83
N ILE A 240 18.47 7.38 5.52
CA ILE A 240 18.40 8.45 4.51
C ILE A 240 16.93 8.78 4.27
N VAL A 241 16.59 10.07 4.34
CA VAL A 241 15.26 10.57 3.98
C VAL A 241 15.36 11.30 2.65
N ASP A 242 14.87 10.66 1.60
CA ASP A 242 14.70 11.28 0.27
C ASP A 242 13.30 11.91 0.19
N PRO A 243 13.18 13.26 0.12
CA PRO A 243 11.90 13.94 0.04
C PRO A 243 11.05 13.58 -1.18
N THR A 244 11.67 13.05 -2.24
CA THR A 244 10.98 12.68 -3.49
C THR A 244 10.27 11.34 -3.39
N THR A 245 10.65 10.50 -2.42
CA THR A 245 10.04 9.19 -2.20
C THR A 245 9.05 9.23 -1.03
N PRO A 246 7.98 8.41 -1.06
CA PRO A 246 7.06 8.32 0.09
C PRO A 246 7.77 7.80 1.34
N LEU A 247 7.82 8.60 2.41
CA LEU A 247 8.38 8.20 3.70
C LEU A 247 7.36 7.34 4.44
N LYS A 248 7.75 6.13 4.81
CA LYS A 248 6.89 5.22 5.58
C LYS A 248 7.04 5.52 7.06
N VAL A 249 5.94 5.90 7.70
CA VAL A 249 5.92 6.29 9.10
C VAL A 249 4.99 5.39 9.90
N ILE A 250 5.52 4.81 10.97
CA ILE A 250 4.78 4.09 12.01
C ILE A 250 4.85 4.89 13.31
N TRP A 251 3.96 4.61 14.26
CA TRP A 251 3.95 5.29 15.55
C TRP A 251 3.57 4.35 16.70
N ALA A 252 4.01 4.70 17.91
CA ALA A 252 3.71 3.97 19.12
C ALA A 252 3.63 4.90 20.33
N MET A 253 2.82 4.53 21.31
CA MET A 253 2.65 5.22 22.59
C MET A 253 2.62 4.19 23.72
N GLY A 254 3.21 4.55 24.86
CA GLY A 254 3.22 3.71 26.05
C GLY A 254 3.23 4.51 27.34
N ALA A 255 3.32 3.80 28.46
CA ALA A 255 3.17 4.38 29.80
C ALA A 255 4.44 5.04 30.33
N GLN A 256 5.62 4.51 30.00
CA GLN A 256 6.89 5.00 30.53
C GLN A 256 8.03 4.71 29.56
N TRP A 257 9.01 5.62 29.50
CA TRP A 257 10.26 5.44 28.77
C TRP A 257 11.45 5.79 29.66
N SER A 258 12.62 5.20 29.37
CA SER A 258 13.88 5.56 30.04
C SER A 258 15.05 5.42 29.08
N ASP A 259 16.11 6.21 29.28
CA ASP A 259 17.30 6.20 28.39
C ASP A 259 18.15 4.93 28.57
N ASN A 260 18.25 4.39 29.79
CA ASN A 260 19.31 3.44 30.16
C ASN A 260 18.83 2.01 30.46
N HIS A 261 17.57 1.83 30.87
CA HIS A 261 17.05 0.53 31.31
C HIS A 261 15.65 0.30 30.76
N LEU A 262 15.58 -0.14 29.50
CA LEU A 262 14.34 -0.57 28.88
C LEU A 262 14.01 -2.01 29.30
N SER A 263 12.76 -2.22 29.70
CA SER A 263 12.23 -3.54 30.05
C SER A 263 10.83 -3.72 29.47
N VAL A 264 10.19 -4.86 29.78
CA VAL A 264 8.81 -5.15 29.35
C VAL A 264 7.82 -4.08 29.83
N THR A 265 8.12 -3.34 30.91
CA THR A 265 7.27 -2.23 31.39
C THR A 265 7.25 -1.03 30.44
N ASN A 266 8.22 -0.90 29.54
CA ASN A 266 8.30 0.17 28.54
C ASN A 266 7.57 -0.17 27.24
N MET A 267 6.97 -1.36 27.16
CA MET A 267 6.22 -1.80 25.98
C MET A 267 5.11 -0.81 25.64
N HIS A 268 4.94 -0.55 24.35
CA HIS A 268 3.87 0.31 23.87
C HIS A 268 2.50 -0.34 24.16
N SER A 269 1.53 0.48 24.57
CA SER A 269 0.15 0.04 24.78
C SER A 269 -0.73 0.34 23.57
N VAL A 270 -0.34 1.33 22.76
CA VAL A 270 -1.07 1.75 21.57
C VAL A 270 -0.08 1.95 20.42
N THR A 271 -0.37 1.40 19.25
CA THR A 271 0.49 1.49 18.07
C THR A 271 -0.29 1.65 16.78
N SER A 272 0.39 2.11 15.74
CA SER A 272 -0.10 2.02 14.37
C SER A 272 -0.23 0.56 13.95
N LYS A 273 -1.35 0.21 13.30
CA LYS A 273 -1.55 -1.12 12.71
C LYS A 273 -0.79 -1.31 11.40
N ARG A 274 -0.51 -0.21 10.71
CA ARG A 274 0.12 -0.16 9.38
C ARG A 274 0.95 1.12 9.22
N PRO A 275 1.94 1.13 8.32
CA PRO A 275 2.67 2.34 8.00
C PRO A 275 1.82 3.29 7.16
N VAL A 276 2.06 4.58 7.36
CA VAL A 276 1.51 5.65 6.54
C VAL A 276 2.57 6.14 5.57
N HIS A 277 2.25 6.23 4.29
CA HIS A 277 3.11 6.81 3.26
C HIS A 277 2.96 8.32 3.26
N VAL A 278 3.92 9.02 3.87
CA VAL A 278 3.98 10.49 3.91
C VAL A 278 4.72 11.00 2.69
N LEU A 279 4.02 11.74 1.84
CA LEU A 279 4.56 12.41 0.65
C LEU A 279 5.10 13.78 1.07
N LEU A 280 6.36 13.82 1.49
CA LEU A 280 6.98 15.00 2.14
C LEU A 280 6.91 16.28 1.28
N MET A 281 7.12 16.16 -0.03
CA MET A 281 7.05 17.30 -0.96
C MET A 281 5.62 17.80 -1.22
N ARG A 282 4.62 16.92 -1.11
CA ARG A 282 3.22 17.23 -1.41
C ARG A 282 2.45 17.73 -0.20
N GLY A 283 2.93 17.46 1.02
CA GLY A 283 2.21 17.82 2.24
C GLY A 283 1.03 16.89 2.53
N SER A 284 1.02 15.68 1.96
CA SER A 284 -0.09 14.72 2.09
C SER A 284 0.42 13.37 2.59
N ALA A 285 -0.48 12.53 3.10
CA ALA A 285 -0.16 11.14 3.35
C ALA A 285 -1.28 10.21 2.90
N GLU A 286 -0.88 9.00 2.56
CA GLU A 286 -1.76 7.92 2.10
C GLU A 286 -1.49 6.71 3.00
N ALA A 287 -2.53 6.17 3.62
CA ALA A 287 -2.40 4.92 4.37
C ALA A 287 -2.17 3.78 3.37
N GLU A 288 -1.30 2.82 3.70
CA GLU A 288 -1.21 1.58 2.93
C GLU A 288 -2.60 0.90 2.95
N GLU A 289 -3.20 0.67 1.78
CA GLU A 289 -4.50 -0.01 1.69
C GLU A 289 -4.28 -1.51 1.98
N ASP A 290 -4.96 -2.06 2.98
CA ASP A 290 -5.04 -3.51 3.15
C ASP A 290 -5.73 -4.13 1.93
N LEU A 291 -5.41 -5.41 1.67
CA LEU A 291 -6.17 -6.22 0.75
C LEU A 291 -7.65 -6.20 1.19
N ARG A 292 -8.50 -5.47 0.46
CA ARG A 292 -9.91 -5.35 0.83
C ARG A 292 -10.50 -6.77 0.90
N PRO A 293 -11.23 -7.15 1.98
CA PRO A 293 -11.76 -8.51 2.13
C PRO A 293 -12.53 -9.01 0.91
N VAL A 294 -13.19 -8.11 0.20
CA VAL A 294 -13.93 -8.38 -1.04
C VAL A 294 -13.01 -8.89 -2.18
N LEU A 295 -11.79 -8.36 -2.30
CA LEU A 295 -10.82 -8.80 -3.30
C LEU A 295 -10.23 -10.18 -2.95
N ALA A 296 -10.06 -10.47 -1.66
CA ALA A 296 -9.67 -11.82 -1.21
C ALA A 296 -10.76 -12.85 -1.53
N VAL A 297 -12.04 -12.51 -1.30
CA VAL A 297 -13.18 -13.35 -1.68
C VAL A 297 -13.24 -13.56 -3.19
N HIS A 298 -13.05 -12.50 -3.98
CA HIS A 298 -12.94 -12.63 -5.44
C HIS A 298 -11.87 -13.64 -5.84
N GLY A 299 -10.65 -13.52 -5.30
CA GLY A 299 -9.54 -14.45 -5.58
C GLY A 299 -9.88 -15.90 -5.25
N PHE A 300 -10.45 -16.15 -4.07
CA PHE A 300 -10.88 -17.49 -3.65
C PHE A 300 -11.95 -18.08 -4.58
N MET A 301 -12.95 -17.29 -4.96
CA MET A 301 -14.01 -17.72 -5.87
C MET A 301 -13.47 -18.04 -7.27
N MET A 302 -12.56 -17.21 -7.79
CA MET A 302 -11.91 -17.47 -9.08
C MET A 302 -11.07 -18.75 -9.04
N PHE A 303 -10.35 -19.01 -7.95
CA PHE A 303 -9.62 -20.26 -7.77
C PHE A 303 -10.55 -21.47 -7.73
N LEU A 304 -11.66 -21.40 -6.96
CA LEU A 304 -12.64 -22.49 -6.89
C LEU A 304 -13.24 -22.80 -8.26
N ALA A 305 -13.55 -21.78 -9.06
CA ALA A 305 -14.11 -21.99 -10.39
C ALA A 305 -13.06 -22.47 -11.41
N TRP A 306 -12.00 -21.69 -11.65
CA TRP A 306 -11.01 -21.94 -12.70
C TRP A 306 -9.94 -22.96 -12.33
N GLY A 307 -9.67 -23.15 -11.04
CA GLY A 307 -8.68 -24.09 -10.53
C GLY A 307 -9.24 -25.46 -10.16
N ILE A 308 -10.57 -25.58 -9.96
CA ILE A 308 -11.20 -26.82 -9.47
C ILE A 308 -12.41 -27.23 -10.31
N LEU A 309 -13.49 -26.46 -10.30
CA LEU A 309 -14.78 -26.90 -10.86
C LEU A 309 -14.77 -27.04 -12.39
N LEU A 310 -14.33 -26.01 -13.12
CA LEU A 310 -14.32 -26.02 -14.58
C LEU A 310 -13.34 -27.06 -15.15
N PRO A 311 -12.08 -27.16 -14.67
CA PRO A 311 -11.19 -28.25 -15.05
C PRO A 311 -11.73 -29.63 -14.64
N GLY A 312 -12.30 -29.75 -13.43
CA GLY A 312 -12.91 -31.00 -12.94
C GLY A 312 -14.01 -31.50 -13.86
N GLY A 313 -14.88 -30.60 -14.34
CA GLY A 313 -15.91 -30.93 -15.33
C GLY A 313 -15.32 -31.42 -16.66
N THR A 314 -14.22 -30.83 -17.12
CA THR A 314 -13.53 -31.29 -18.34
C THR A 314 -12.88 -32.67 -18.14
N LEU A 315 -12.30 -32.93 -16.97
CA LEU A 315 -11.75 -34.24 -16.63
C LEU A 315 -12.85 -35.31 -16.53
N ALA A 316 -14.00 -34.97 -15.94
CA ALA A 316 -15.17 -35.86 -15.88
C ALA A 316 -15.62 -36.28 -17.29
N ALA A 317 -15.78 -35.32 -18.20
CA ALA A 317 -16.18 -35.60 -19.59
C ALA A 317 -15.17 -36.44 -20.37
N ARG A 318 -13.89 -36.41 -19.98
CA ARG A 318 -12.84 -37.19 -20.64
C ARG A 318 -12.68 -38.60 -20.08
N TYR A 319 -12.61 -38.74 -18.75
CA TYR A 319 -12.18 -39.98 -18.11
C TYR A 319 -13.33 -40.80 -17.51
N LEU A 320 -14.49 -40.20 -17.25
CA LEU A 320 -15.62 -40.89 -16.62
C LEU A 320 -16.63 -41.47 -17.61
N LYS A 321 -16.32 -41.49 -18.91
CA LYS A 321 -17.18 -42.09 -19.95
C LYS A 321 -17.49 -43.58 -19.74
N HIS A 322 -16.69 -44.28 -18.93
CA HIS A 322 -16.88 -45.69 -18.58
C HIS A 322 -17.97 -45.93 -17.51
N VAL A 323 -18.46 -44.88 -16.85
CA VAL A 323 -19.57 -44.96 -15.89
C VAL A 323 -20.85 -45.21 -16.67
N LYS A 324 -21.64 -46.22 -16.28
CA LYS A 324 -22.87 -46.61 -16.98
C LYS A 324 -23.87 -45.43 -17.05
N GLY A 325 -24.44 -45.21 -18.24
CA GLY A 325 -25.41 -44.16 -18.52
C GLY A 325 -24.81 -42.77 -18.71
N ASP A 326 -25.66 -41.74 -18.66
CA ASP A 326 -25.27 -40.33 -18.92
C ASP A 326 -24.65 -39.62 -17.70
N GLY A 327 -24.21 -40.36 -16.68
CA GLY A 327 -23.71 -39.79 -15.41
C GLY A 327 -22.49 -38.88 -15.60
N TRP A 328 -21.59 -39.21 -16.53
CA TRP A 328 -20.43 -38.36 -16.84
C TRP A 328 -20.86 -37.02 -17.47
N PHE A 329 -21.93 -37.03 -18.26
CA PHE A 329 -22.44 -35.85 -18.96
C PHE A 329 -23.17 -34.94 -17.96
N GLN A 330 -23.99 -35.51 -17.08
CA GLN A 330 -24.63 -34.76 -15.99
C GLN A 330 -23.60 -34.12 -15.07
N LEU A 331 -22.58 -34.87 -14.64
CA LEU A 331 -21.51 -34.36 -13.79
C LEU A 331 -20.72 -33.23 -14.48
N HIS A 332 -20.40 -33.38 -15.77
CA HIS A 332 -19.79 -32.31 -16.56
C HIS A 332 -20.66 -31.06 -16.53
N VAL A 333 -21.94 -31.18 -16.88
CA VAL A 333 -22.88 -30.05 -16.94
C VAL A 333 -23.01 -29.35 -15.59
N TYR A 334 -23.19 -30.09 -14.49
CA TYR A 334 -23.31 -29.50 -13.15
C TYR A 334 -22.05 -28.77 -12.70
N LEU A 335 -20.86 -29.33 -12.96
CA LEU A 335 -19.58 -28.67 -12.64
C LEU A 335 -19.36 -27.42 -13.51
N GLN A 336 -19.73 -27.44 -14.80
CA GLN A 336 -19.61 -26.26 -15.67
C GLN A 336 -20.57 -25.13 -15.23
N TYR A 337 -21.84 -25.43 -14.98
CA TYR A 337 -22.80 -24.40 -14.56
C TYR A 337 -22.46 -23.83 -13.17
N SER A 338 -22.12 -24.67 -12.20
CA SER A 338 -21.70 -24.19 -10.87
C SER A 338 -20.43 -23.34 -10.94
N GLY A 339 -19.43 -23.76 -11.72
CA GLY A 339 -18.22 -22.98 -11.97
C GLY A 339 -18.53 -21.62 -12.59
N LEU A 340 -19.36 -21.57 -13.64
CA LEU A 340 -19.76 -20.31 -14.30
C LEU A 340 -20.57 -19.39 -13.36
N SER A 341 -21.44 -19.93 -12.51
CA SER A 341 -22.17 -19.14 -11.50
C SER A 341 -21.21 -18.48 -10.49
N ILE A 342 -20.19 -19.20 -10.03
CA ILE A 342 -19.18 -18.65 -9.12
C ILE A 342 -18.33 -17.59 -9.83
N VAL A 343 -17.94 -17.82 -11.09
CA VAL A 343 -17.25 -16.80 -11.91
C VAL A 343 -18.09 -15.54 -12.02
N PHE A 344 -19.39 -15.66 -12.30
CA PHE A 344 -20.27 -14.50 -12.40
C PHE A 344 -20.36 -13.72 -11.08
N LEU A 345 -20.57 -14.40 -9.95
CA LEU A 345 -20.66 -13.74 -8.65
C LEU A 345 -19.33 -13.08 -8.24
N GLY A 346 -18.20 -13.76 -8.46
CA GLY A 346 -16.88 -13.19 -8.17
C GLY A 346 -16.57 -11.99 -9.07
N PHE A 347 -17.00 -11.99 -10.34
CA PHE A 347 -16.90 -10.83 -11.22
C PHE A 347 -17.73 -9.65 -10.70
N LEU A 348 -18.98 -9.87 -10.28
CA LEU A 348 -19.82 -8.81 -9.71
C LEU A 348 -19.19 -8.16 -8.46
N PHE A 349 -18.61 -8.96 -7.56
CA PHE A 349 -17.90 -8.44 -6.39
C PHE A 349 -16.70 -7.57 -6.76
N ALA A 350 -15.91 -7.99 -7.75
CA ALA A 350 -14.79 -7.18 -8.22
C ALA A 350 -15.24 -5.84 -8.81
N VAL A 351 -16.32 -5.83 -9.61
CA VAL A 351 -16.86 -4.61 -10.22
C VAL A 351 -17.45 -3.66 -9.18
N ALA A 352 -18.20 -4.21 -8.22
CA ALA A 352 -18.78 -3.43 -7.13
C ALA A 352 -17.69 -2.76 -6.28
N GLU A 353 -16.62 -3.49 -5.97
CA GLU A 353 -15.50 -3.00 -5.16
C GLU A 353 -14.70 -1.90 -5.88
N LEU A 354 -14.44 -2.09 -7.17
CA LEU A 354 -13.69 -1.13 -7.98
C LEU A 354 -14.54 0.06 -8.45
N ARG A 355 -15.83 0.10 -8.10
CA ARG A 355 -16.80 1.13 -8.55
C ARG A 355 -16.81 1.33 -10.07
N GLY A 356 -16.59 0.26 -10.83
CA GLY A 356 -16.53 0.32 -12.28
C GLY A 356 -15.64 -0.75 -12.91
N LEU A 357 -15.60 -0.77 -14.25
CA LEU A 357 -14.80 -1.68 -15.06
C LEU A 357 -13.60 -0.95 -15.66
N PHE A 358 -12.40 -1.22 -15.12
CA PHE A 358 -11.15 -0.60 -15.57
C PHE A 358 -10.21 -1.62 -16.25
N LEU A 359 -10.05 -1.52 -17.57
CA LEU A 359 -9.29 -2.48 -18.39
C LEU A 359 -7.78 -2.17 -18.50
N HIS A 360 -7.13 -1.78 -17.40
CA HIS A 360 -5.72 -1.38 -17.42
C HIS A 360 -4.74 -2.54 -17.18
N SER A 361 -5.10 -3.50 -16.32
CA SER A 361 -4.21 -4.61 -15.95
C SER A 361 -4.30 -5.80 -16.91
N LEU A 362 -3.17 -6.51 -17.10
CA LEU A 362 -3.11 -7.76 -17.85
C LEU A 362 -4.07 -8.82 -17.27
N HIS A 363 -4.16 -8.90 -15.94
CA HIS A 363 -5.07 -9.81 -15.25
C HIS A 363 -6.53 -9.57 -15.67
N VAL A 364 -6.97 -8.31 -15.71
CA VAL A 364 -8.35 -7.95 -16.09
C VAL A 364 -8.62 -8.33 -17.55
N LYS A 365 -7.69 -8.05 -18.46
CA LYS A 365 -7.84 -8.39 -19.88
C LYS A 365 -7.97 -9.91 -20.09
N LEU A 366 -7.12 -10.69 -19.44
CA LEU A 366 -7.16 -12.15 -19.51
C LEU A 366 -8.40 -12.73 -18.80
N GLY A 367 -8.79 -12.17 -17.66
CA GLY A 367 -10.00 -12.56 -16.94
C GLY A 367 -11.26 -12.32 -17.76
N MET A 368 -11.38 -11.16 -18.41
CA MET A 368 -12.50 -10.87 -19.32
C MET A 368 -12.54 -11.83 -20.52
N LEU A 369 -11.38 -12.14 -21.10
CA LEU A 369 -11.28 -13.12 -22.18
C LEU A 369 -11.71 -14.52 -21.70
N ALA A 370 -11.27 -14.96 -20.52
CA ALA A 370 -11.67 -16.24 -19.94
C ALA A 370 -13.19 -16.30 -19.69
N ILE A 371 -13.78 -15.25 -19.11
CA ILE A 371 -15.23 -15.15 -18.90
C ILE A 371 -15.98 -15.24 -20.23
N LEU A 372 -15.55 -14.49 -21.25
CA LEU A 372 -16.16 -14.53 -22.58
C LEU A 372 -16.12 -15.94 -23.18
N LEU A 373 -14.94 -16.58 -23.19
CA LEU A 373 -14.79 -17.93 -23.71
C LEU A 373 -15.61 -18.95 -22.91
N GLY A 374 -15.71 -18.77 -21.60
CA GLY A 374 -16.53 -19.59 -20.69
C GLY A 374 -18.02 -19.48 -20.97
N VAL A 375 -18.56 -18.28 -21.17
CA VAL A 375 -19.99 -18.04 -21.47
C VAL A 375 -20.36 -18.50 -22.88
N VAL A 376 -19.43 -18.44 -23.84
CA VAL A 376 -19.64 -18.97 -25.19
C VAL A 376 -19.83 -20.50 -25.17
N GLN A 377 -19.27 -21.22 -24.20
CA GLN A 377 -19.42 -22.68 -24.11
C GLN A 377 -20.86 -23.17 -23.98
N PRO A 378 -21.67 -22.74 -22.99
CA PRO A 378 -23.05 -23.18 -22.86
C PRO A 378 -23.92 -22.71 -24.04
N VAL A 379 -23.67 -21.52 -24.59
CA VAL A 379 -24.35 -21.05 -25.81
C VAL A 379 -24.06 -21.98 -26.99
N ASN A 380 -22.79 -22.32 -27.20
CA ASN A 380 -22.39 -23.28 -28.22
C ASN A 380 -23.01 -24.68 -27.94
N ALA A 381 -23.08 -25.10 -26.68
CA ALA A 381 -23.66 -26.36 -26.28
C ALA A 381 -25.18 -26.46 -26.51
N TYR A 382 -25.89 -25.33 -26.47
CA TYR A 382 -27.30 -25.28 -26.84
C TYR A 382 -27.54 -25.65 -28.31
N PHE A 383 -26.63 -25.27 -29.21
CA PHE A 383 -26.68 -25.60 -30.63
C PHE A 383 -26.13 -26.99 -30.98
N ARG A 384 -25.92 -27.86 -29.97
CA ARG A 384 -25.39 -29.21 -30.14
C ARG A 384 -26.26 -30.04 -31.11
N PRO A 385 -25.72 -30.48 -32.27
CA PRO A 385 -26.46 -31.34 -33.20
C PRO A 385 -26.85 -32.68 -32.57
N LYS A 386 -27.96 -33.30 -32.99
CA LYS A 386 -28.42 -34.60 -32.43
C LYS A 386 -27.37 -35.71 -32.62
N LYS A 387 -27.35 -36.68 -31.70
CA LYS A 387 -26.53 -37.89 -31.83
C LYS A 387 -27.09 -38.70 -33.02
N PRO A 388 -26.24 -39.24 -33.92
CA PRO A 388 -26.71 -40.13 -34.98
C PRO A 388 -27.31 -41.40 -34.36
N GLY A 389 -28.31 -41.99 -35.03
CA GLY A 389 -28.88 -43.28 -34.65
C GLY A 389 -27.85 -44.41 -34.81
N ALA A 390 -28.09 -45.56 -34.19
CA ALA A 390 -27.23 -46.74 -34.31
C ALA A 390 -27.04 -47.12 -35.79
N GLY A 391 -25.78 -47.09 -36.27
CA GLY A 391 -25.42 -47.39 -37.67
C GLY A 391 -25.42 -46.20 -38.64
N GLU A 392 -25.81 -45.00 -38.22
CA GLU A 392 -25.81 -43.81 -39.08
C GLU A 392 -24.44 -43.10 -39.12
N VAL A 393 -24.07 -42.60 -40.30
CA VAL A 393 -22.83 -41.82 -40.48
C VAL A 393 -22.95 -40.49 -39.75
N VAL A 394 -21.95 -40.17 -38.92
CA VAL A 394 -21.91 -38.92 -38.15
C VAL A 394 -21.90 -37.71 -39.09
N SER A 395 -22.82 -36.77 -38.88
CA SER A 395 -22.88 -35.54 -39.69
C SER A 395 -21.62 -34.67 -39.54
N SER A 396 -21.13 -34.08 -40.63
CA SER A 396 -19.96 -33.17 -40.60
C SER A 396 -20.16 -31.98 -39.65
N ARG A 397 -21.41 -31.52 -39.48
CA ARG A 397 -21.78 -30.46 -38.53
C ARG A 397 -21.55 -30.87 -37.08
N ARG A 398 -21.81 -32.13 -36.73
CA ARG A 398 -21.57 -32.67 -35.38
C ARG A 398 -20.09 -32.75 -35.07
N ILE A 399 -19.28 -33.22 -36.02
CA ILE A 399 -17.81 -33.32 -35.87
C ILE A 399 -17.19 -31.91 -35.71
N LEU A 400 -17.61 -30.95 -36.55
CA LEU A 400 -17.14 -29.56 -36.44
C LEU A 400 -17.51 -28.94 -35.08
N TRP A 401 -18.74 -29.15 -34.63
CA TRP A 401 -19.21 -28.68 -33.32
C TRP A 401 -18.38 -29.28 -32.17
N GLU A 402 -18.09 -30.58 -32.20
CA GLU A 402 -17.28 -31.26 -31.18
C GLU A 402 -15.86 -30.70 -31.13
N TYR A 403 -15.22 -30.48 -32.29
CA TYR A 403 -13.89 -29.88 -32.37
C TYR A 403 -13.86 -28.46 -31.81
N MET A 404 -14.81 -27.62 -32.24
CA MET A 404 -14.96 -26.25 -31.76
C MET A 404 -15.22 -26.20 -30.25
N HIS A 405 -16.12 -27.04 -29.73
CA HIS A 405 -16.43 -27.10 -28.31
C HIS A 405 -15.20 -27.49 -27.48
N VAL A 406 -14.46 -28.53 -27.89
CA VAL A 406 -13.26 -29.00 -27.18
C VAL A 406 -12.14 -27.95 -27.21
N ILE A 407 -11.88 -27.32 -28.36
CA ILE A 407 -10.80 -26.34 -28.48
C ILE A 407 -11.11 -25.08 -27.68
N VAL A 408 -12.28 -24.49 -27.89
CA VAL A 408 -12.64 -23.25 -27.20
C VAL A 408 -12.73 -23.51 -25.69
N GLY A 409 -13.21 -24.69 -25.26
CA GLY A 409 -13.24 -25.08 -23.85
C GLY A 409 -11.85 -25.22 -23.22
N ARG A 410 -10.90 -25.88 -23.90
CA ARG A 410 -9.52 -26.01 -23.42
C ARG A 410 -8.78 -24.69 -23.41
N SER A 411 -8.96 -23.86 -24.46
CA SER A 411 -8.41 -22.51 -24.51
C SER A 411 -8.95 -21.65 -23.37
N SER A 412 -10.24 -21.77 -23.04
CA SER A 412 -10.85 -21.06 -21.91
C SER A 412 -10.16 -21.41 -20.58
N ILE A 413 -9.95 -22.70 -20.31
CA ILE A 413 -9.24 -23.15 -19.10
C ILE A 413 -7.81 -22.61 -19.06
N LEU A 414 -7.08 -22.68 -20.19
CA LEU A 414 -5.71 -22.16 -20.26
C LEU A 414 -5.66 -20.66 -19.95
N VAL A 415 -6.51 -19.86 -20.59
CA VAL A 415 -6.58 -18.42 -20.34
C VAL A 415 -7.00 -18.14 -18.89
N GLY A 416 -7.93 -18.90 -18.33
CA GLY A 416 -8.34 -18.80 -16.93
C GLY A 416 -7.20 -19.07 -15.94
N VAL A 417 -6.37 -20.08 -16.20
CA VAL A 417 -5.18 -20.37 -15.38
C VAL A 417 -4.15 -19.24 -15.45
N VAL A 418 -3.88 -18.71 -16.64
CA VAL A 418 -2.99 -17.55 -16.79
C VAL A 418 -3.57 -16.31 -16.09
N ALA A 419 -4.89 -16.13 -16.12
CA ALA A 419 -5.58 -15.07 -15.39
C ALA A 419 -5.43 -15.22 -13.87
N LEU A 420 -5.49 -16.44 -13.32
CA LEU A 420 -5.22 -16.69 -11.89
C LEU A 420 -3.79 -16.31 -11.50
N ILE A 421 -2.78 -16.74 -12.26
CA ILE A 421 -1.37 -16.46 -11.98
C ILE A 421 -1.09 -14.95 -12.07
N THR A 422 -1.56 -14.30 -13.13
CA THR A 422 -1.40 -12.85 -13.30
C THR A 422 -2.18 -12.06 -12.24
N GLY A 423 -3.30 -12.59 -11.75
CA GLY A 423 -4.07 -12.01 -10.63
C GLY A 423 -3.29 -12.04 -9.33
N MET A 424 -2.65 -13.17 -9.00
CA MET A 424 -1.79 -13.29 -7.82
C MET A 424 -0.57 -12.36 -7.89
N LYS A 425 0.06 -12.25 -9.06
CA LYS A 425 1.16 -11.30 -9.26
C LYS A 425 0.71 -9.85 -9.07
N HIS A 426 -0.45 -9.49 -9.65
CA HIS A 426 -1.02 -8.15 -9.50
C HIS A 426 -1.37 -7.83 -8.03
N LEU A 427 -1.81 -8.84 -7.29
CA LEU A 427 -2.06 -8.75 -5.85
C LEU A 427 -0.77 -8.44 -5.07
N GLY A 428 0.30 -9.19 -5.33
CA GLY A 428 1.58 -9.04 -4.64
C GLY A 428 2.25 -7.70 -4.92
N GLU A 429 2.22 -7.23 -6.18
CA GLU A 429 2.75 -5.93 -6.56
C GLU A 429 2.00 -4.76 -5.91
N ARG A 430 0.68 -4.90 -5.71
CA ARG A 430 -0.17 -3.83 -5.16
C ARG A 430 -0.14 -3.78 -3.64
N TYR A 431 -0.04 -4.92 -2.96
CA TYR A 431 -0.23 -5.01 -1.52
C TYR A 431 1.04 -5.37 -0.73
N GLY A 432 2.13 -5.77 -1.38
CA GLY A 432 3.45 -5.96 -0.73
C GLY A 432 3.49 -7.01 0.38
N ASP A 433 2.43 -7.80 0.56
CA ASP A 433 2.25 -8.75 1.65
C ASP A 433 3.04 -10.05 1.37
N GLU A 434 3.90 -10.44 2.32
CA GLU A 434 4.71 -11.65 2.26
C GLU A 434 3.86 -12.93 2.11
N ASN A 435 2.61 -12.92 2.59
CA ASN A 435 1.69 -14.04 2.46
C ASN A 435 1.29 -14.33 1.00
N VAL A 436 1.32 -13.32 0.13
CA VAL A 436 0.97 -13.48 -1.29
C VAL A 436 2.00 -14.37 -2.00
N HIS A 437 3.26 -14.32 -1.60
CA HIS A 437 4.29 -15.22 -2.13
C HIS A 437 3.98 -16.68 -1.78
N GLY A 438 3.61 -16.96 -0.53
CA GLY A 438 3.22 -18.30 -0.09
C GLY A 438 2.00 -18.84 -0.85
N LEU A 439 0.95 -18.02 -0.99
CA LEU A 439 -0.25 -18.37 -1.75
C LEU A 439 0.03 -18.59 -3.24
N THR A 440 0.93 -17.80 -3.83
CA THR A 440 1.32 -17.96 -5.24
C THR A 440 2.05 -19.29 -5.45
N TRP A 441 2.97 -19.66 -4.56
CA TRP A 441 3.64 -20.95 -4.60
C TRP A 441 2.66 -22.12 -4.41
N ALA A 442 1.72 -22.00 -3.47
CA ALA A 442 0.67 -22.99 -3.27
C ALA A 442 -0.18 -23.20 -4.54
N LEU A 443 -0.56 -22.11 -5.22
CA LEU A 443 -1.28 -22.16 -6.50
C LEU A 443 -0.46 -22.85 -7.59
N ILE A 444 0.83 -22.53 -7.72
CA ILE A 444 1.72 -23.16 -8.70
C ILE A 444 1.83 -24.66 -8.42
N ILE A 445 2.04 -25.06 -7.16
CA ILE A 445 2.09 -26.46 -6.75
C ILE A 445 0.77 -27.17 -7.08
N TRP A 446 -0.38 -26.54 -6.79
CA TRP A 446 -1.70 -27.09 -7.14
C TRP A 446 -1.84 -27.34 -8.65
N LEU A 447 -1.45 -26.36 -9.48
CA LEU A 447 -1.48 -26.49 -10.93
C LEU A 447 -0.54 -27.60 -11.43
N LEU A 448 0.65 -27.74 -10.84
CA LEU A 448 1.59 -28.81 -11.16
C LEU A 448 1.04 -30.19 -10.80
N VAL A 449 0.44 -30.36 -9.61
CA VAL A 449 -0.22 -31.60 -9.20
C VAL A 449 -1.37 -31.94 -10.15
N GLY A 450 -2.17 -30.94 -10.54
CA GLY A 450 -3.23 -31.10 -11.55
C GLY A 450 -2.68 -31.57 -12.89
N ALA A 451 -1.61 -30.92 -13.39
CA ALA A 451 -0.97 -31.30 -14.65
C ALA A 451 -0.39 -32.73 -14.61
N LEU A 452 0.29 -33.11 -13.53
CA LEU A 452 0.82 -34.46 -13.33
C LEU A 452 -0.31 -35.50 -13.27
N THR A 453 -1.42 -35.17 -12.61
CA THR A 453 -2.61 -36.03 -12.58
C THR A 453 -3.15 -36.25 -13.98
N VAL A 454 -3.26 -35.20 -14.80
CA VAL A 454 -3.67 -35.33 -16.20
C VAL A 454 -2.69 -36.21 -16.98
N ILE A 455 -1.39 -35.96 -16.89
CA ILE A 455 -0.36 -36.76 -17.57
C ILE A 455 -0.46 -38.24 -17.17
N TYR A 456 -0.63 -38.53 -15.88
CA TYR A 456 -0.81 -39.88 -15.37
C TYR A 456 -2.07 -40.55 -15.92
N LEU A 457 -3.20 -39.84 -15.95
CA LEU A 457 -4.46 -40.36 -16.50
C LEU A 457 -4.35 -40.62 -18.01
N GLU A 458 -3.71 -39.72 -18.77
CA GLU A 458 -3.44 -39.94 -20.20
C GLU A 458 -2.53 -41.14 -20.44
N TYR A 459 -1.48 -41.28 -19.63
CA TYR A 459 -0.58 -42.43 -19.71
C TYR A 459 -1.31 -43.74 -19.44
N ARG A 460 -2.14 -43.78 -18.40
CA ARG A 460 -2.97 -44.95 -18.06
C ARG A 460 -3.96 -45.29 -19.17
N GLU A 461 -4.56 -44.28 -19.79
CA GLU A 461 -5.52 -44.47 -20.89
C GLU A 461 -4.83 -44.98 -22.15
N LYS A 462 -3.66 -44.44 -22.50
CA LYS A 462 -2.82 -44.95 -23.60
C LYS A 462 -2.37 -46.40 -23.34
N LYS A 463 -1.97 -46.72 -22.11
CA LYS A 463 -1.60 -48.09 -21.73
C LYS A 463 -2.79 -49.04 -21.87
N ARG A 464 -3.97 -48.68 -21.35
CA ARG A 464 -5.21 -49.46 -21.54
C ARG A 464 -5.54 -49.70 -23.01
N ARG A 465 -5.41 -48.69 -23.87
CA ARG A 465 -5.60 -48.86 -25.31
C ARG A 465 -4.59 -49.83 -25.92
N ARG A 466 -3.31 -49.73 -25.53
CA ARG A 466 -2.27 -50.68 -25.98
C ARG A 466 -2.56 -52.10 -25.54
N ASP A 467 -3.01 -52.30 -24.30
CA ASP A 467 -3.35 -53.60 -23.75
C ASP A 467 -4.58 -54.21 -24.46
N ARG A 468 -5.59 -53.39 -24.83
CA ARG A 468 -6.73 -53.84 -25.66
C ARG A 468 -6.31 -54.28 -27.07
N VAL A 469 -5.40 -53.53 -27.71
CA VAL A 469 -4.89 -53.86 -29.05
C VAL A 469 -3.99 -55.10 -29.01
N SER A 470 -3.20 -55.28 -27.95
CA SER A 470 -2.31 -56.44 -27.80
C SER A 470 -3.02 -57.71 -27.28
N GLY A 471 -4.14 -57.57 -26.58
CA GLY A 471 -4.97 -58.70 -26.12
C GLY A 471 -5.98 -59.22 -27.13
N GLY A 472 -6.20 -58.50 -28.25
CA GLY A 472 -7.14 -58.86 -29.31
C GLY A 472 -6.68 -59.97 -30.26
N SER A 473 -5.48 -60.54 -30.08
CA SER A 473 -4.99 -61.68 -30.89
C SER A 473 -5.40 -63.06 -30.34
N SER A 474 -6.22 -63.12 -29.28
CA SER A 474 -6.77 -64.37 -28.76
C SER A 474 -8.28 -64.24 -28.59
N TRP A 475 -9.03 -64.86 -29.50
CA TRP A 475 -10.49 -64.95 -29.58
C TRP A 475 -11.20 -65.20 -28.24
N VAL A 476 -12.35 -64.54 -27.99
CA VAL A 476 -13.62 -65.15 -27.51
C VAL A 476 -14.82 -64.26 -27.92
N LEU A 477 -15.91 -64.93 -28.33
CA LEU A 477 -17.21 -64.50 -28.83
C LEU A 477 -18.06 -63.64 -27.86
N GLY A 478 -18.82 -62.70 -28.44
CA GLY A 478 -20.24 -62.45 -28.11
C GLY A 478 -20.58 -61.70 -26.81
N ASN A 479 -20.71 -60.37 -26.89
CA ASN A 479 -21.98 -59.64 -26.74
C ASN A 479 -21.69 -58.15 -26.93
N GLY A 480 -22.09 -57.61 -28.09
CA GLY A 480 -21.95 -56.19 -28.38
C GLY A 480 -23.09 -55.40 -27.75
N GLU A 481 -22.79 -54.71 -26.65
CA GLU A 481 -23.48 -53.46 -26.34
C GLU A 481 -22.51 -52.33 -26.66
N GLU A 482 -23.01 -51.41 -27.47
CA GLU A 482 -22.31 -50.40 -28.26
C GLU A 482 -21.38 -49.52 -27.41
N GLU A 483 -20.06 -49.67 -27.60
CA GLU A 483 -19.08 -48.72 -27.05
C GLU A 483 -19.21 -47.38 -27.80
N ASP A 484 -19.43 -46.27 -27.07
CA ASP A 484 -19.38 -44.90 -27.58
C ASP A 484 -17.97 -44.62 -28.17
N VAL A 485 -17.86 -44.73 -29.49
CA VAL A 485 -16.62 -44.53 -30.23
C VAL A 485 -16.19 -43.06 -30.16
N ASP A 486 -15.02 -42.81 -29.56
CA ASP A 486 -14.39 -41.49 -29.52
C ASP A 486 -13.90 -41.09 -30.93
N LEU A 487 -14.71 -40.30 -31.63
CA LEU A 487 -14.52 -39.91 -33.04
C LEU A 487 -13.27 -39.07 -33.31
N LEU A 488 -12.59 -38.62 -32.25
CA LEU A 488 -11.37 -37.80 -32.33
C LEU A 488 -10.08 -38.66 -32.28
N SER A 489 -10.18 -39.98 -32.47
CA SER A 489 -9.02 -40.86 -32.54
C SER A 489 -8.27 -40.72 -33.90
N PRO A 490 -6.91 -40.69 -33.92
CA PRO A 490 -6.15 -40.48 -35.16
C PRO A 490 -6.16 -41.67 -36.14
N SER A 491 -6.70 -42.82 -35.74
CA SER A 491 -6.65 -44.06 -36.52
C SER A 491 -7.87 -44.16 -37.44
N ARG A 492 -7.90 -43.35 -38.49
CA ARG A 492 -8.66 -43.65 -39.70
C ARG A 492 -7.70 -43.53 -40.89
N THR A 493 -6.88 -44.55 -41.08
CA THR A 493 -6.22 -44.77 -42.37
C THR A 493 -7.31 -44.90 -43.43
N VAL A 494 -7.24 -44.00 -44.41
CA VAL A 494 -7.97 -44.04 -45.67
C VAL A 494 -7.83 -45.44 -46.23
N ALA A 495 -8.93 -46.20 -46.27
CA ALA A 495 -8.96 -47.45 -47.02
C ALA A 495 -8.85 -47.06 -48.50
N GLU A 496 -7.72 -47.43 -49.08
CA GLU A 496 -7.43 -47.29 -50.50
C GLU A 496 -8.49 -48.01 -51.34
N LYS A 497 -8.76 -47.38 -52.46
CA LYS A 497 -9.68 -47.77 -53.51
C LYS A 497 -8.96 -48.80 -54.38
N ASP A 498 -9.19 -50.09 -54.13
CA ASP A 498 -8.81 -51.14 -55.07
C ASP A 498 -10.00 -51.44 -55.99
N SER A 499 -9.81 -51.10 -57.27
CA SER A 499 -10.69 -51.47 -58.38
C SER A 499 -9.97 -52.41 -59.34
N ASP A 500 -10.58 -53.58 -59.54
CA ASP A 500 -10.58 -54.50 -60.69
C ASP A 500 -9.27 -55.17 -61.18
N PHE A 501 -9.28 -56.51 -61.29
CA PHE A 501 -9.72 -57.22 -62.51
C PHE A 501 -9.87 -58.76 -62.30
N SER A 502 -11.09 -59.26 -62.57
CA SER A 502 -11.51 -60.40 -63.42
C SER A 502 -10.97 -61.85 -63.29
N GLU A 503 -11.98 -62.75 -63.30
CA GLU A 503 -12.10 -64.03 -64.04
C GLU A 503 -11.78 -65.38 -63.34
N ARG A 504 -12.83 -66.08 -62.89
CA ARG A 504 -13.13 -67.44 -63.38
C ARG A 504 -14.57 -67.88 -63.06
N MET A 505 -15.31 -68.17 -64.13
CA MET A 505 -16.53 -68.98 -64.17
C MET A 505 -16.27 -70.38 -63.62
N GLU A 506 -17.15 -70.90 -62.75
CA GLU A 506 -17.36 -72.33 -62.61
C GLU A 506 -18.83 -72.68 -62.87
N VAL A 507 -18.99 -73.60 -63.81
CA VAL A 507 -20.21 -74.10 -64.42
C VAL A 507 -20.70 -75.31 -63.62
N GLN A 508 -22.00 -75.36 -63.36
CA GLN A 508 -22.71 -76.53 -62.81
C GLN A 508 -22.50 -77.78 -63.67
N LEU A 509 -22.14 -78.90 -63.04
CA LEU A 509 -22.23 -80.23 -63.65
C LEU A 509 -23.26 -81.07 -62.90
N GLU A 510 -24.23 -81.56 -63.65
CA GLU A 510 -25.26 -82.51 -63.27
C GLU A 510 -24.74 -83.94 -63.54
N PRO A 511 -24.92 -84.92 -62.62
CA PRO A 511 -24.53 -86.30 -62.89
C PRO A 511 -25.67 -87.07 -63.59
N LEU A 512 -25.41 -87.51 -64.82
CA LEU A 512 -26.21 -88.51 -65.54
C LEU A 512 -26.01 -89.91 -64.94
N SER A 513 -27.11 -90.64 -64.95
CA SER A 513 -27.33 -91.98 -64.38
C SER A 513 -26.42 -93.08 -64.94
N ARG A 514 -26.24 -94.12 -64.12
CA ARG A 514 -26.37 -95.49 -64.58
C ARG A 514 -26.99 -96.38 -63.51
#